data_AF-A0A3M0ZAP8-F1
#
_entry.id   AF-A0A3M0ZAP8-F1
#
_cell.length_a   1.000
_cell.length_b   1.000
_cell.length_c   1.000
_cell.angle_alpha   90.00
_cell.angle_beta   90.00
_cell.angle_gamma   90.00
#
_symmetry.space_group_name_H-M   'P 1'
#
loop_
_entity.id
_entity.type
_entity.pdbx_description
1 polymer ?
#
loop_
_entity_poly.entity_id
_entity_poly.type
_entity_poly.pdbx_seq_one_letter_code
_entity_poly.pdbx_strand_id
1 'polypeptide(L)'
;MQKVAAYLLERRDGLQSSEARKAEGKKICKAIETWLKAKGATGDDDGGSYTSEDGSKAEWCVDRSQDGDRCWTRYRLDETTEGGRRFSASLSVTVGAKTVVLYVTLEVGSVATQVNPIQVDPRCPKVVRDLLELPGAWYHRESRLRRLTHIRGFDEGERLALEIKHADRTVPYVVVSTVSGHSALERLDDRLAYDLAGLANVFTVDEAASWALTDMLRKPLSCYSGAVRVYWPQLQPNTPPYRHPLWTASRLLSLDPDVRAGRDRFRRQMRRLIMRASAVSVVRPREIDEIRNAATQAEFSRMKAKAKSLADFEKLADSYAKDNDELRSELVRKEEEISHLQSRLAQLESENTSLKFHLHQGKPDAGYDKGGKDNVEPDVVQDDDAATEPPQSGEIRFYKKIYSAPGRDVMVHIGDCNHNAWQSAAKADKAKKGIAKLEGRNDWRSIQHCAKCTGGGMWRVRW
;
A
#
# COMPACT_ATOMS: atom_id res chain seq x y z
N MET A 1 -6.96 19.23 11.00
CA MET A 1 -5.72 18.44 10.87
C MET A 1 -5.81 17.59 9.61
N GLN A 2 -4.70 17.32 8.94
CA GLN A 2 -4.60 16.45 7.78
C GLN A 2 -4.25 15.03 8.24
N LYS A 3 -5.03 14.03 7.81
CA LYS A 3 -4.67 12.62 8.01
C LYS A 3 -3.51 12.24 7.10
N VAL A 4 -2.45 11.66 7.69
CA VAL A 4 -1.22 11.29 6.97
C VAL A 4 -1.09 9.79 6.76
N ALA A 5 -1.71 8.99 7.62
CA ALA A 5 -1.82 7.53 7.46
C ALA A 5 -3.03 7.02 8.27
N ALA A 6 -3.62 5.92 7.80
CA ALA A 6 -4.55 5.13 8.59
C ALA A 6 -4.23 3.63 8.45
N TYR A 7 -4.40 2.90 9.54
CA TYR A 7 -4.14 1.47 9.65
C TYR A 7 -5.40 0.77 10.13
N LEU A 8 -5.66 -0.42 9.59
CA LEU A 8 -6.72 -1.31 10.02
C LEU A 8 -6.12 -2.70 10.20
N LEU A 9 -6.14 -3.20 11.42
CA LEU A 9 -5.61 -4.51 11.78
C LEU A 9 -6.69 -5.29 12.53
N GLU A 10 -6.97 -6.51 12.07
CA GLU A 10 -8.06 -7.33 12.56
C GLU A 10 -7.53 -8.68 13.05
N ARG A 11 -8.00 -9.09 14.24
CA ARG A 11 -7.91 -10.46 14.74
C ARG A 11 -9.24 -11.15 14.45
N ARG A 12 -9.17 -12.35 13.86
CA ARG A 12 -10.35 -13.19 13.54
C ARG A 12 -10.22 -14.63 14.00
N ASP A 13 -8.99 -15.13 14.11
CA ASP A 13 -8.72 -16.53 14.43
C ASP A 13 -8.89 -16.80 15.92
N GLY A 14 -9.62 -17.87 16.29
CA GLY A 14 -9.81 -18.29 17.68
C GLY A 14 -10.76 -17.42 18.51
N LEU A 15 -11.55 -16.55 17.88
CA LEU A 15 -12.39 -15.54 18.53
C LEU A 15 -13.89 -15.87 18.57
N GLN A 16 -14.24 -17.16 18.67
CA GLN A 16 -15.63 -17.61 18.57
C GLN A 16 -16.50 -17.15 19.76
N SER A 17 -15.95 -17.10 20.98
CA SER A 17 -16.69 -16.64 22.16
C SER A 17 -16.47 -15.16 22.47
N SER A 18 -17.42 -14.56 23.18
CA SER A 18 -17.34 -13.18 23.67
C SER A 18 -16.16 -12.99 24.64
N GLU A 19 -15.93 -13.98 25.50
CA GLU A 19 -14.81 -14.00 26.45
C GLU A 19 -13.47 -14.01 25.74
N ALA A 20 -13.32 -14.80 24.66
CA ALA A 20 -12.10 -14.84 23.86
C ALA A 20 -11.82 -13.49 23.19
N ARG A 21 -12.86 -12.84 22.64
CA ARG A 21 -12.74 -11.49 22.06
C ARG A 21 -12.36 -10.44 23.10
N LYS A 22 -12.99 -10.46 24.28
CA LYS A 22 -12.65 -9.56 25.39
C LYS A 22 -11.22 -9.79 25.89
N ALA A 23 -10.77 -11.04 25.97
CA ALA A 23 -9.40 -11.38 26.38
C ALA A 23 -8.36 -10.86 25.37
N GLU A 24 -8.60 -11.05 24.07
CA GLU A 24 -7.70 -10.52 23.02
C GLU A 24 -7.72 -8.98 22.98
N GLY A 25 -8.89 -8.34 23.14
CA GLY A 25 -9.00 -6.89 23.28
C GLY A 25 -8.18 -6.36 24.47
N LYS A 26 -8.29 -7.00 25.65
CA LYS A 26 -7.49 -6.65 26.84
C LYS A 26 -5.99 -6.81 26.60
N LYS A 27 -5.57 -7.87 25.89
CA LYS A 27 -4.16 -8.10 25.54
C LYS A 27 -3.61 -6.98 24.65
N ILE A 28 -4.39 -6.53 23.66
CA ILE A 28 -4.02 -5.42 22.78
C ILE A 28 -3.94 -4.10 23.56
N CYS A 29 -4.96 -3.78 24.38
CA CYS A 29 -4.95 -2.59 25.24
C CYS A 29 -3.73 -2.57 26.18
N LYS A 30 -3.41 -3.70 26.83
CA LYS A 30 -2.24 -3.83 27.70
C LYS A 30 -0.92 -3.58 26.98
N ALA A 31 -0.81 -4.02 25.72
CA ALA A 31 0.37 -3.75 24.90
C ALA A 31 0.50 -2.25 24.56
N ILE A 32 -0.62 -1.57 24.26
CA ILE A 32 -0.65 -0.11 24.04
C ILE A 32 -0.26 0.63 25.33
N GLU A 33 -0.79 0.23 26.48
CA GLU A 33 -0.48 0.83 27.79
C GLU A 33 0.99 0.63 28.17
N THR A 34 1.55 -0.55 27.87
CA THR A 34 2.98 -0.83 28.09
C THR A 34 3.84 0.05 27.20
N TRP A 35 3.45 0.25 25.94
CA TRP A 35 4.12 1.18 25.03
C TRP A 35 4.02 2.64 25.51
N LEU A 36 2.85 3.09 25.99
CA LEU A 36 2.65 4.42 26.57
C LEU A 36 3.55 4.64 27.79
N LYS A 37 3.61 3.66 28.71
CA LYS A 37 4.51 3.70 29.87
C LYS A 37 5.98 3.78 29.45
N ALA A 38 6.38 3.03 28.42
CA ALA A 38 7.74 3.09 27.88
C ALA A 38 8.08 4.44 27.21
N LYS A 39 7.08 5.23 26.79
CA LYS A 39 7.25 6.63 26.36
C LYS A 39 7.41 7.61 27.53
N GLY A 40 7.34 7.14 28.79
CA GLY A 40 7.39 8.00 29.96
C GLY A 40 6.05 8.68 30.28
N ALA A 41 4.93 8.11 29.84
CA ALA A 41 3.61 8.63 30.15
C ALA A 41 3.31 8.56 31.66
N THR A 42 2.89 9.70 32.19
CA THR A 42 2.37 9.88 33.56
C THR A 42 0.90 10.29 33.48
N GLY A 43 0.17 10.06 34.56
CA GLY A 43 -1.26 10.37 34.66
C GLY A 43 -2.08 9.22 35.22
N ASP A 44 -3.38 9.31 34.96
CA ASP A 44 -4.43 8.48 35.53
C ASP A 44 -4.91 7.50 34.44
N ASP A 45 -5.92 6.68 34.74
CA ASP A 45 -6.44 5.71 33.76
C ASP A 45 -7.12 6.36 32.53
N ASP A 46 -7.49 7.64 32.62
CA ASP A 46 -8.22 8.37 31.58
C ASP A 46 -7.37 9.38 30.81
N GLY A 47 -6.15 9.64 31.26
CA GLY A 47 -5.23 10.52 30.53
C GLY A 47 -4.11 11.08 31.38
N GLY A 48 -3.27 11.87 30.72
CA GLY A 48 -2.14 12.54 31.35
C GLY A 48 -1.18 13.13 30.34
N SER A 49 0.10 13.14 30.67
CA SER A 49 1.14 13.80 29.88
C SER A 49 2.39 12.96 29.71
N TYR A 50 3.20 13.28 28.71
CA TYR A 50 4.54 12.74 28.51
C TYR A 50 5.42 13.75 27.78
N THR A 51 6.72 13.48 27.76
CA THR A 51 7.68 14.24 26.97
C THR A 51 7.99 13.48 25.69
N SER A 52 7.76 14.10 24.54
CA SER A 52 8.09 13.54 23.23
C SER A 52 9.60 13.38 23.03
N GLU A 53 10.02 12.60 22.04
CA GLU A 53 11.45 12.39 21.72
C GLU A 53 12.18 13.69 21.36
N ASP A 54 11.47 14.68 20.81
CA ASP A 54 12.00 16.00 20.46
C ASP A 54 11.96 17.00 21.64
N GLY A 55 11.59 16.55 22.84
CA GLY A 55 11.46 17.38 24.03
C GLY A 55 10.15 18.15 24.13
N SER A 56 9.26 18.05 23.13
CA SER A 56 7.96 18.72 23.17
C SER A 56 7.02 18.14 24.23
N LYS A 57 6.12 18.98 24.75
CA LYS A 57 5.05 18.54 25.65
C LYS A 57 3.99 17.79 24.85
N ALA A 58 3.56 16.65 25.40
CA ALA A 58 2.53 15.84 24.81
C ALA A 58 1.49 15.43 25.85
N GLU A 59 0.26 15.31 25.38
CA GLU A 59 -0.89 14.88 26.17
C GLU A 59 -1.43 13.57 25.61
N TRP A 60 -2.06 12.79 26.48
CA TRP A 60 -2.80 11.62 26.07
C TRP A 60 -4.10 11.50 26.85
N CYS A 61 -5.12 10.91 26.22
CA CYS A 61 -6.39 10.59 26.87
C CYS A 61 -6.93 9.24 26.39
N VAL A 62 -7.83 8.67 27.19
CA VAL A 62 -8.50 7.41 26.87
C VAL A 62 -10.01 7.60 26.89
N ASP A 63 -10.65 7.32 25.76
CA ASP A 63 -12.10 7.25 25.66
C ASP A 63 -12.54 5.78 25.71
N ARG A 64 -13.62 5.48 26.44
CA ARG A 64 -14.18 4.12 26.52
C ARG A 64 -15.68 4.16 26.27
N SER A 65 -16.19 3.15 25.58
CA SER A 65 -17.62 2.92 25.40
C SER A 65 -17.92 1.43 25.39
N GLN A 66 -19.11 1.06 25.86
CA GLN A 66 -19.53 -0.33 25.96
C GLN A 66 -20.98 -0.47 25.50
N ASP A 67 -21.23 -1.52 24.73
CA ASP A 67 -22.56 -1.94 24.29
C ASP A 67 -22.70 -3.46 24.47
N GLY A 68 -23.27 -3.84 25.61
CA GLY A 68 -23.34 -5.23 26.06
C GLY A 68 -21.94 -5.87 26.13
N ASP A 69 -21.72 -6.84 25.25
CA ASP A 69 -20.47 -7.58 25.12
C ASP A 69 -19.43 -6.92 24.21
N ARG A 70 -19.85 -5.92 23.43
CA ARG A 70 -18.97 -5.14 22.57
C ARG A 70 -18.39 -3.98 23.37
N CYS A 71 -17.14 -3.63 23.11
CA CYS A 71 -16.53 -2.45 23.72
C CYS A 71 -15.54 -1.79 22.77
N TRP A 72 -15.32 -0.50 23.03
CA TRP A 72 -14.39 0.33 22.30
C TRP A 72 -13.54 1.12 23.29
N THR A 73 -12.24 1.11 23.08
CA THR A 73 -11.26 1.89 23.83
C THR A 73 -10.40 2.67 22.83
N ARG A 74 -10.36 3.99 22.95
CA ARG A 74 -9.49 4.85 22.13
C ARG A 74 -8.44 5.52 22.98
N TYR A 75 -7.18 5.30 22.64
CA TYR A 75 -6.05 6.09 23.14
C TYR A 75 -5.78 7.19 22.12
N ARG A 76 -5.80 8.44 22.54
CA ARG A 76 -5.43 9.60 21.72
C ARG A 76 -4.20 10.26 22.32
N LEU A 77 -3.21 10.53 21.49
CA LEU A 77 -1.99 11.22 21.86
C LEU A 77 -1.88 12.46 20.99
N ASP A 78 -1.66 13.61 21.61
CA ASP A 78 -1.46 14.89 20.93
C ASP A 78 -0.09 15.47 21.34
N GLU A 79 0.79 15.66 20.36
CA GLU A 79 2.14 16.22 20.54
C GLU A 79 2.19 17.58 19.83
N THR A 80 2.65 18.64 20.50
CA THR A 80 2.78 19.97 19.88
C THR A 80 4.23 20.44 19.92
N THR A 81 4.86 20.54 18.75
CA THR A 81 6.26 20.97 18.65
C THR A 81 6.42 22.47 18.93
N GLU A 82 7.63 22.91 19.27
CA GLU A 82 7.94 24.34 19.48
C GLU A 82 7.60 25.20 18.26
N GLY A 83 7.74 24.65 17.06
CA GLY A 83 7.36 25.30 15.79
C GLY A 83 5.85 25.35 15.52
N GLY A 84 5.00 25.02 16.50
CA GLY A 84 3.55 25.07 16.38
C GLY A 84 2.94 23.98 15.50
N ARG A 85 3.64 22.87 15.27
CA ARG A 85 3.05 21.71 14.57
C ARG A 85 2.40 20.79 15.59
N ARG A 86 1.16 20.38 15.32
CA ARG A 86 0.44 19.40 16.13
C ARG A 86 0.43 18.06 15.42
N PHE A 87 0.91 17.02 16.10
CA PHE A 87 0.79 15.64 15.68
C PHE A 87 -0.25 14.95 16.55
N SER A 88 -1.16 14.20 15.94
CA SER A 88 -2.17 13.43 16.65
C SER A 88 -2.09 11.97 16.22
N ALA A 89 -1.91 11.08 17.18
CA ALA A 89 -1.99 9.64 16.97
C ALA A 89 -3.20 9.11 17.75
N SER A 90 -4.10 8.40 17.07
CA SER A 90 -5.24 7.76 17.72
C SER A 90 -5.21 6.27 17.47
N LEU A 91 -5.35 5.47 18.53
CA LEU A 91 -5.43 4.02 18.50
C LEU A 91 -6.76 3.59 19.08
N SER A 92 -7.64 3.04 18.25
CA SER A 92 -8.94 2.52 18.65
C SER A 92 -8.90 0.99 18.67
N VAL A 93 -9.10 0.38 19.83
CA VAL A 93 -9.30 -1.06 20.01
C VAL A 93 -10.79 -1.31 20.13
N THR A 94 -11.33 -2.13 19.25
CA THR A 94 -12.77 -2.45 19.18
C THR A 94 -12.94 -3.95 19.34
N VAL A 95 -13.59 -4.35 20.42
CA VAL A 95 -14.07 -5.71 20.63
C VAL A 95 -15.44 -5.79 19.98
N GLY A 96 -15.46 -6.25 18.73
CA GLY A 96 -16.65 -6.34 17.91
C GLY A 96 -17.45 -7.63 18.13
N ALA A 97 -18.45 -7.84 17.26
CA ALA A 97 -19.31 -9.01 17.35
C ALA A 97 -18.57 -10.31 16.98
N LYS A 98 -17.65 -10.23 16.02
CA LYS A 98 -16.94 -11.40 15.46
C LYS A 98 -15.42 -11.29 15.54
N THR A 99 -14.89 -10.07 15.57
CA THR A 99 -13.46 -9.79 15.47
C THR A 99 -13.03 -8.81 16.55
N VAL A 100 -11.72 -8.71 16.77
CA VAL A 100 -11.12 -7.59 17.51
C VAL A 100 -10.34 -6.75 16.51
N VAL A 101 -10.66 -5.46 16.46
CA VAL A 101 -10.15 -4.52 15.46
C VAL A 101 -9.30 -3.44 16.13
N LEU A 102 -8.12 -3.23 15.60
CA LEU A 102 -7.25 -2.10 15.89
C LEU A 102 -7.28 -1.14 14.70
N TYR A 103 -7.83 0.05 14.92
CA TYR A 103 -7.83 1.14 13.95
C TYR A 103 -6.90 2.25 14.44
N VAL A 104 -5.88 2.60 13.64
CA VAL A 104 -4.90 3.63 13.99
C VAL A 104 -4.95 4.76 12.98
N THR A 105 -5.00 6.01 13.43
CA THR A 105 -4.89 7.19 12.57
C THR A 105 -3.74 8.07 13.01
N LEU A 106 -2.98 8.56 12.04
CA LEU A 106 -1.96 9.58 12.23
C LEU A 106 -2.42 10.85 11.52
N GLU A 107 -2.39 11.96 12.23
CA GLU A 107 -2.79 13.27 11.71
C GLU A 107 -1.73 14.31 12.05
N VAL A 108 -1.56 15.28 11.15
CA VAL A 108 -0.71 16.45 11.37
C VAL A 108 -1.50 17.72 11.13
N GLY A 109 -1.26 18.74 11.94
CA GLY A 109 -1.80 20.08 11.75
C GLY A 109 -0.81 21.14 12.20
N SER A 110 -1.25 22.38 12.09
CA SER A 110 -0.60 23.55 12.65
C SER A 110 -1.53 24.14 13.71
N VAL A 111 -0.97 24.60 14.84
CA VAL A 111 -1.72 25.46 15.77
C VAL A 111 -1.74 26.92 15.29
N ALA A 112 -0.87 27.28 14.35
CA ALA A 112 -0.87 28.59 13.71
C ALA A 112 -1.87 28.65 12.54
N THR A 113 -2.59 29.77 12.43
CA THR A 113 -3.50 30.11 11.33
C THR A 113 -2.73 30.62 10.10
N GLN A 114 -1.83 29.80 9.56
CA GLN A 114 -1.04 30.14 8.36
C GLN A 114 -1.18 29.05 7.30
N VAL A 115 -1.27 29.46 6.04
CA VAL A 115 -1.30 28.56 4.88
C VAL A 115 0.15 28.24 4.49
N ASN A 116 0.71 27.18 5.09
CA ASN A 116 2.06 26.71 4.78
C ASN A 116 2.05 25.22 4.38
N PRO A 117 2.91 24.79 3.44
CA PRO A 117 3.05 23.38 3.12
C PRO A 117 3.63 22.63 4.32
N ILE A 118 2.88 21.64 4.83
CA ILE A 118 3.34 20.77 5.92
C ILE A 118 4.13 19.61 5.31
N GLN A 119 5.46 19.70 5.37
CA GLN A 119 6.33 18.60 4.99
C GLN A 119 6.54 17.66 6.18
N VAL A 120 6.02 16.44 6.06
CA VAL A 120 6.19 15.38 7.06
C VAL A 120 6.63 14.09 6.40
N ASP A 121 7.46 13.35 7.13
CA ASP A 121 7.91 11.99 6.79
C ASP A 121 7.47 11.04 7.91
N PRO A 122 6.15 10.77 8.02
CA PRO A 122 5.64 9.86 9.04
C PRO A 122 6.27 8.48 8.88
N ARG A 123 6.70 7.91 9.99
CA ARG A 123 7.15 6.52 10.08
C ARG A 123 6.04 5.66 10.64
N CYS A 124 6.08 4.35 10.37
CA CYS A 124 5.15 3.44 11.00
C CYS A 124 5.27 3.57 12.54
N PRO A 125 4.18 3.76 13.29
CA PRO A 125 4.22 3.87 14.74
C PRO A 125 4.85 2.63 15.36
N LYS A 126 5.72 2.82 16.36
CA LYS A 126 6.37 1.69 17.05
C LYS A 126 5.36 0.71 17.60
N VAL A 127 4.32 1.21 18.26
CA VAL A 127 3.20 0.42 18.79
C VAL A 127 2.52 -0.46 17.75
N VAL A 128 2.39 -0.02 16.48
CA VAL A 128 1.82 -0.86 15.42
C VAL A 128 2.73 -2.05 15.13
N ARG A 129 4.06 -1.85 15.09
CA ARG A 129 5.03 -2.95 14.93
C ARG A 129 5.00 -3.90 16.13
N ASP A 130 5.03 -3.35 17.34
CA ASP A 130 5.02 -4.14 18.57
C ASP A 130 3.73 -5.00 18.65
N LEU A 131 2.58 -4.47 18.21
CA LEU A 131 1.32 -5.20 18.13
C LEU A 131 1.32 -6.28 17.04
N LEU A 132 1.95 -6.02 15.89
CA LEU A 132 2.13 -7.02 14.82
C LEU A 132 3.00 -8.21 15.25
N GLU A 133 3.86 -8.03 16.26
CA GLU A 133 4.70 -9.09 16.84
C GLU A 133 3.96 -9.96 17.86
N LEU A 134 2.76 -9.57 18.31
CA LEU A 134 1.95 -10.40 19.19
C LEU A 134 1.53 -11.72 18.51
N PRO A 135 1.56 -12.86 19.23
CA PRO A 135 1.15 -14.15 18.67
C PRO A 135 -0.24 -14.14 18.04
N GLY A 136 -0.36 -14.80 16.89
CA GLY A 136 -1.58 -14.88 16.06
C GLY A 136 -1.40 -14.18 14.71
N ALA A 137 -2.31 -14.42 13.76
CA ALA A 137 -2.32 -13.68 12.50
C ALA A 137 -3.08 -12.36 12.61
N TRP A 138 -2.59 -11.34 11.92
CA TRP A 138 -3.28 -10.07 11.72
C TRP A 138 -3.76 -9.99 10.28
N TYR A 139 -4.91 -9.35 10.09
CA TYR A 139 -5.51 -9.17 8.79
C TYR A 139 -5.88 -7.71 8.56
N HIS A 140 -5.87 -7.29 7.31
CA HIS A 140 -6.62 -6.14 6.86
C HIS A 140 -7.67 -6.70 5.93
N ARG A 141 -8.93 -6.79 6.38
CA ARG A 141 -10.00 -7.50 5.67
C ARG A 141 -9.54 -8.91 5.29
N GLU A 142 -9.57 -9.26 4.00
CA GLU A 142 -9.17 -10.59 3.54
C GLU A 142 -7.66 -10.80 3.42
N SER A 143 -6.86 -9.73 3.47
CA SER A 143 -5.41 -9.84 3.35
C SER A 143 -4.75 -10.09 4.69
N ARG A 144 -4.03 -11.21 4.79
CA ARG A 144 -3.13 -11.44 5.94
C ARG A 144 -1.97 -10.45 5.90
N LEU A 145 -1.76 -9.73 6.99
CA LEU A 145 -0.63 -8.82 7.15
C LEU A 145 0.64 -9.63 7.45
N ARG A 146 1.69 -9.39 6.67
CA ARG A 146 3.01 -9.99 6.80
C ARG A 146 4.05 -8.88 6.71
N ARG A 147 5.13 -8.99 7.47
CA ARG A 147 6.18 -7.95 7.48
C ARG A 147 7.13 -8.10 6.30
N LEU A 148 7.95 -9.15 6.32
CA LEU A 148 8.84 -9.54 5.23
C LEU A 148 8.63 -11.03 4.92
N THR A 149 8.58 -11.41 3.65
CA THR A 149 8.52 -12.81 3.24
C THR A 149 9.50 -13.05 2.09
N HIS A 150 10.38 -14.02 2.24
CA HIS A 150 11.28 -14.45 1.16
C HIS A 150 10.58 -15.52 0.33
N ILE A 151 10.60 -15.33 -0.98
CA ILE A 151 9.98 -16.20 -1.98
C ILE A 151 11.10 -16.73 -2.86
N ARG A 152 11.31 -18.05 -2.84
CA ARG A 152 12.42 -18.71 -3.51
C ARG A 152 11.92 -19.79 -4.45
N GLY A 153 12.54 -19.86 -5.63
CA GLY A 153 12.16 -20.84 -6.63
C GLY A 153 10.87 -20.48 -7.38
N PHE A 154 10.63 -21.24 -8.44
CA PHE A 154 9.52 -20.99 -9.37
C PHE A 154 8.15 -21.21 -8.70
N ASP A 155 7.98 -22.33 -7.99
CA ASP A 155 6.70 -22.71 -7.37
C ASP A 155 6.19 -21.70 -6.34
N GLU A 156 7.08 -21.14 -5.50
CA GLU A 156 6.69 -20.09 -4.55
C GLU A 156 6.39 -18.77 -5.27
N GLY A 157 7.10 -18.48 -6.36
CA GLY A 157 6.81 -17.34 -7.23
C GLY A 157 5.43 -17.45 -7.90
N GLU A 158 5.02 -18.65 -8.34
CA GLU A 158 3.67 -18.89 -8.85
C GLU A 158 2.60 -18.65 -7.78
N ARG A 159 2.82 -19.13 -6.55
CA ARG A 159 1.92 -18.87 -5.42
C ARG A 159 1.82 -17.38 -5.12
N LEU A 160 2.93 -16.65 -5.12
CA LEU A 160 2.92 -15.20 -4.94
C LEU A 160 2.15 -14.51 -6.09
N ALA A 161 2.33 -14.94 -7.34
CA ALA A 161 1.59 -14.38 -8.47
C ALA A 161 0.08 -14.58 -8.33
N LEU A 162 -0.36 -15.75 -7.83
CA LEU A 162 -1.75 -16.02 -7.52
C LEU A 162 -2.27 -15.12 -6.38
N GLU A 163 -1.49 -14.92 -5.31
CA GLU A 163 -1.85 -13.96 -4.26
C GLU A 163 -1.96 -12.51 -4.80
N ILE A 164 -1.05 -12.10 -5.69
CA ILE A 164 -1.06 -10.76 -6.31
C ILE A 164 -2.35 -10.53 -7.11
N LYS A 165 -2.81 -11.56 -7.83
CA LYS A 165 -4.05 -11.55 -8.64
C LYS A 165 -5.34 -11.69 -7.83
N HIS A 166 -5.24 -12.04 -6.54
CA HIS A 166 -6.44 -12.28 -5.73
C HIS A 166 -7.30 -11.01 -5.63
N ALA A 167 -8.57 -11.10 -6.06
CA ALA A 167 -9.46 -9.94 -6.19
C ALA A 167 -9.75 -9.27 -4.83
N ASP A 168 -9.90 -10.07 -3.77
CA ASP A 168 -10.19 -9.58 -2.43
C ASP A 168 -8.94 -9.11 -1.67
N ARG A 169 -7.77 -9.09 -2.32
CA ARG A 169 -6.59 -8.50 -1.70
C ARG A 169 -6.83 -7.01 -1.48
N THR A 170 -6.52 -6.52 -0.29
CA THR A 170 -6.83 -5.15 0.16
C THR A 170 -5.61 -4.35 0.58
N VAL A 171 -4.42 -4.98 0.65
CA VAL A 171 -3.17 -4.28 0.92
C VAL A 171 -2.21 -4.37 -0.27
N PRO A 172 -1.43 -3.31 -0.55
CA PRO A 172 -0.39 -3.36 -1.56
C PRO A 172 0.70 -4.38 -1.20
N TYR A 173 1.26 -5.01 -2.22
CA TYR A 173 2.45 -5.84 -2.11
C TYR A 173 3.64 -5.08 -2.69
N VAL A 174 4.73 -4.99 -1.94
CA VAL A 174 5.99 -4.41 -2.40
C VAL A 174 6.96 -5.54 -2.63
N VAL A 175 7.29 -5.81 -3.89
CA VAL A 175 8.18 -6.90 -4.27
C VAL A 175 9.55 -6.34 -4.61
N VAL A 176 10.58 -6.83 -3.92
CA VAL A 176 11.99 -6.51 -4.17
C VAL A 176 12.64 -7.73 -4.82
N SER A 177 13.04 -7.61 -6.07
CA SER A 177 13.83 -8.64 -6.76
C SER A 177 15.27 -8.59 -6.31
N THR A 178 15.92 -9.75 -6.21
CA THR A 178 17.32 -9.88 -5.83
C THR A 178 18.14 -10.51 -6.94
N VAL A 179 19.40 -10.08 -7.05
CA VAL A 179 20.39 -10.69 -7.94
C VAL A 179 21.49 -11.28 -7.07
N SER A 180 21.78 -12.56 -7.25
CA SER A 180 22.74 -13.30 -6.41
C SER A 180 22.46 -13.13 -4.90
N GLY A 181 21.18 -13.10 -4.52
CA GLY A 181 20.74 -12.95 -3.12
C GLY A 181 20.78 -11.52 -2.55
N HIS A 182 21.13 -10.52 -3.35
CA HIS A 182 21.25 -9.12 -2.91
C HIS A 182 20.24 -8.21 -3.61
N SER A 183 19.66 -7.26 -2.87
CA SER A 183 18.85 -6.17 -3.44
C SER A 183 19.75 -5.09 -4.03
N ALA A 184 19.23 -4.33 -5.00
CA ALA A 184 20.02 -3.27 -5.68
C ALA A 184 20.52 -2.19 -4.71
N LEU A 185 19.73 -1.85 -3.70
CA LEU A 185 20.13 -0.98 -2.60
C LEU A 185 20.23 -1.84 -1.33
N GLU A 186 21.36 -1.74 -0.63
CA GLU A 186 21.71 -2.62 0.50
C GLU A 186 20.59 -2.67 1.57
N ARG A 187 20.09 -3.90 1.83
CA ARG A 187 19.05 -4.21 2.83
C ARG A 187 17.75 -3.41 2.64
N LEU A 188 17.43 -3.05 1.41
CA LEU A 188 16.25 -2.23 1.12
C LEU A 188 14.95 -2.92 1.54
N ASP A 189 14.83 -4.22 1.29
CA ASP A 189 13.68 -5.06 1.66
C ASP A 189 13.42 -5.06 3.17
N ASP A 190 14.43 -5.32 4.00
CA ASP A 190 14.34 -5.22 5.47
C ASP A 190 13.79 -3.86 5.93
N ARG A 191 14.32 -2.80 5.32
CA ARG A 191 14.02 -1.42 5.71
C ARG A 191 12.62 -1.00 5.25
N LEU A 192 12.21 -1.41 4.06
CA LEU A 192 10.83 -1.22 3.59
C LEU A 192 9.84 -2.01 4.45
N ALA A 193 10.16 -3.26 4.81
CA ALA A 193 9.32 -4.07 5.68
C ALA A 193 9.15 -3.45 7.07
N TYR A 194 10.21 -2.83 7.61
CA TYR A 194 10.13 -2.06 8.86
C TYR A 194 9.23 -0.82 8.72
N ASP A 195 9.41 -0.06 7.63
CA ASP A 195 8.77 1.23 7.41
C ASP A 195 7.28 1.12 7.05
N LEU A 196 6.90 0.04 6.36
CA LEU A 196 5.55 -0.17 5.79
C LEU A 196 4.71 -1.18 6.58
N ALA A 197 5.21 -1.65 7.73
CA ALA A 197 4.52 -2.63 8.58
C ALA A 197 3.07 -2.20 8.87
N GLY A 198 2.12 -3.09 8.58
CA GLY A 198 0.69 -2.88 8.76
C GLY A 198 -0.03 -2.15 7.61
N LEU A 199 0.70 -1.65 6.60
CA LEU A 199 0.10 -1.00 5.42
C LEU A 199 0.41 -1.73 4.11
N ALA A 200 1.54 -2.43 4.03
CA ALA A 200 1.92 -3.21 2.87
C ALA A 200 2.64 -4.48 3.31
N ASN A 201 2.49 -5.55 2.51
CA ASN A 201 3.31 -6.75 2.67
C ASN A 201 4.55 -6.61 1.78
N VAL A 202 5.73 -6.81 2.34
CA VAL A 202 6.99 -6.77 1.59
C VAL A 202 7.46 -8.18 1.29
N PHE A 203 7.81 -8.42 0.04
CA PHE A 203 8.31 -9.70 -0.45
C PHE A 203 9.67 -9.52 -1.09
N THR A 204 10.57 -10.46 -0.83
CA THR A 204 11.86 -10.56 -1.53
C THR A 204 11.81 -11.79 -2.44
N VAL A 205 12.04 -11.59 -3.74
CA VAL A 205 12.01 -12.68 -4.75
C VAL A 205 13.41 -12.94 -5.30
N ASP A 206 13.74 -14.21 -5.51
CA ASP A 206 14.93 -14.61 -6.26
C ASP A 206 14.67 -14.59 -7.78
N GLU A 207 15.67 -14.99 -8.56
CA GLU A 207 15.58 -15.01 -10.03
C GLU A 207 14.50 -15.99 -10.53
N ALA A 208 14.42 -17.18 -9.95
CA ALA A 208 13.44 -18.19 -10.36
C ALA A 208 12.00 -17.74 -10.04
N ALA A 209 11.77 -17.13 -8.87
CA ALA A 209 10.50 -16.54 -8.51
C ALA A 209 10.14 -15.34 -9.41
N SER A 210 11.12 -14.50 -9.78
CA SER A 210 10.92 -13.39 -10.72
C SER A 210 10.46 -13.89 -12.11
N TRP A 211 10.99 -15.02 -12.58
CA TRP A 211 10.51 -15.67 -13.80
C TRP A 211 9.08 -16.20 -13.67
N ALA A 212 8.73 -16.83 -12.54
CA ALA A 212 7.36 -17.25 -12.29
C ALA A 212 6.37 -16.07 -12.29
N LEU A 213 6.76 -14.92 -11.70
CA LEU A 213 5.96 -13.69 -11.77
C LEU A 213 5.78 -13.23 -13.22
N THR A 214 6.82 -13.32 -14.05
CA THR A 214 6.75 -12.96 -15.48
C THR A 214 5.76 -13.83 -16.23
N ASP A 215 5.85 -15.16 -16.04
CA ASP A 215 4.98 -16.12 -16.71
C ASP A 215 3.52 -15.95 -16.29
N MET A 216 3.28 -15.66 -15.01
CA MET A 216 1.93 -15.56 -14.46
C MET A 216 1.31 -14.18 -14.64
N LEU A 217 2.05 -13.08 -14.48
CA LEU A 217 1.52 -11.71 -14.51
C LEU A 217 1.70 -11.02 -15.87
N ARG A 218 2.48 -11.61 -16.78
CA ARG A 218 3.01 -11.03 -18.03
C ARG A 218 4.22 -10.13 -17.79
N LYS A 219 5.04 -9.99 -18.84
CA LYS A 219 6.28 -9.21 -18.83
C LYS A 219 6.09 -7.76 -18.35
N PRO A 220 5.05 -7.01 -18.76
CA PRO A 220 4.87 -5.63 -18.32
C PRO A 220 4.56 -5.50 -16.82
N LEU A 221 4.10 -6.56 -16.16
CA LEU A 221 3.80 -6.55 -14.73
C LEU A 221 4.87 -7.24 -13.88
N SER A 222 5.97 -7.72 -14.47
CA SER A 222 7.02 -8.42 -13.74
C SER A 222 7.88 -7.52 -12.83
N CYS A 223 8.57 -8.13 -11.87
CA CYS A 223 9.61 -7.52 -11.02
C CYS A 223 10.86 -8.40 -11.06
N TYR A 224 11.96 -7.87 -11.61
CA TYR A 224 13.14 -8.67 -12.00
C TYR A 224 14.45 -7.88 -11.81
N SER A 225 15.58 -8.59 -11.85
CA SER A 225 16.95 -8.03 -11.92
C SER A 225 17.21 -6.87 -10.94
N GLY A 226 16.85 -7.05 -9.67
CA GLY A 226 17.11 -6.05 -8.64
C GLY A 226 16.07 -4.92 -8.57
N ALA A 227 14.99 -5.00 -9.35
CA ALA A 227 13.93 -4.00 -9.34
C ALA A 227 13.06 -4.08 -8.08
N VAL A 228 12.31 -2.99 -7.84
CA VAL A 228 11.24 -2.92 -6.85
C VAL A 228 9.93 -2.62 -7.58
N ARG A 229 8.87 -3.36 -7.29
CA ARG A 229 7.53 -3.11 -7.84
C ARG A 229 6.48 -3.01 -6.74
N VAL A 230 5.54 -2.08 -6.90
CA VAL A 230 4.33 -2.01 -6.07
C VAL A 230 3.16 -2.60 -6.83
N TYR A 231 2.58 -3.67 -6.30
CA TYR A 231 1.31 -4.20 -6.76
C TYR A 231 0.18 -3.69 -5.86
N TRP A 232 -0.53 -2.65 -6.30
CA TRP A 232 -1.76 -2.22 -5.64
C TRP A 232 -2.86 -3.31 -5.65
N PRO A 233 -3.79 -3.29 -4.69
CA PRO A 233 -5.00 -4.12 -4.68
C PRO A 233 -5.76 -4.13 -6.01
N GLN A 234 -6.59 -5.16 -6.22
CA GLN A 234 -7.50 -5.28 -7.36
C GLN A 234 -6.79 -5.24 -8.74
N LEU A 235 -5.69 -5.98 -8.87
CA LEU A 235 -5.02 -6.15 -10.16
C LEU A 235 -5.93 -6.90 -11.14
N GLN A 236 -6.35 -6.23 -12.20
CA GLN A 236 -7.15 -6.81 -13.28
C GLN A 236 -6.24 -7.27 -14.43
N PRO A 237 -6.66 -8.25 -15.25
CA PRO A 237 -5.86 -8.75 -16.37
C PRO A 237 -5.36 -7.66 -17.32
N ASN A 238 -6.17 -6.62 -17.57
CA ASN A 238 -5.87 -5.54 -18.50
C ASN A 238 -5.48 -4.23 -17.79
N THR A 239 -5.07 -4.28 -16.52
CA THR A 239 -4.65 -3.07 -15.81
C THR A 239 -3.37 -2.52 -16.45
N PRO A 240 -3.32 -1.22 -16.79
CA PRO A 240 -2.11 -0.61 -17.32
C PRO A 240 -0.93 -0.74 -16.35
N PRO A 241 0.24 -1.22 -16.79
CA PRO A 241 1.39 -1.52 -15.93
C PRO A 241 1.87 -0.36 -15.05
N TYR A 242 1.79 0.88 -15.55
CA TYR A 242 2.21 2.07 -14.81
C TYR A 242 1.38 2.35 -13.56
N ARG A 243 0.17 1.77 -13.45
CA ARG A 243 -0.60 1.81 -12.20
C ARG A 243 0.06 1.00 -11.09
N HIS A 244 0.92 0.04 -11.43
CA HIS A 244 1.68 -0.81 -10.51
C HIS A 244 3.19 -0.51 -10.67
N PRO A 245 3.67 0.63 -10.12
CA PRO A 245 4.93 1.23 -10.51
C PRO A 245 6.13 0.31 -10.26
N LEU A 246 7.07 0.33 -11.20
CA LEU A 246 8.33 -0.41 -11.21
C LEU A 246 9.49 0.57 -11.11
N TRP A 247 10.50 0.25 -10.30
CA TRP A 247 11.80 0.92 -10.29
C TRP A 247 12.87 -0.12 -10.52
N THR A 248 13.54 -0.05 -11.66
CA THR A 248 14.65 -0.92 -12.02
C THR A 248 15.89 -0.65 -11.17
N ALA A 249 16.80 -1.62 -11.08
CA ALA A 249 18.06 -1.45 -10.35
C ALA A 249 18.87 -0.25 -10.86
N SER A 250 18.93 -0.03 -12.18
CA SER A 250 19.62 1.13 -12.76
C SER A 250 19.02 2.45 -12.29
N ARG A 251 17.68 2.55 -12.28
CA ARG A 251 16.95 3.72 -11.80
C ARG A 251 17.20 3.95 -10.31
N LEU A 252 17.17 2.90 -9.50
CA LEU A 252 17.45 2.95 -8.06
C LEU A 252 18.89 3.37 -7.76
N LEU A 253 19.86 2.91 -8.54
CA LEU A 253 21.28 3.25 -8.36
C LEU A 253 21.63 4.63 -8.91
N SER A 254 20.87 5.17 -9.85
CA SER A 254 21.06 6.55 -10.35
C SER A 254 20.61 7.65 -9.38
N LEU A 255 20.02 7.25 -8.24
CA LEU A 255 19.45 8.15 -7.25
C LEU A 255 20.45 9.11 -6.63
N ASP A 256 21.58 8.53 -6.23
CA ASP A 256 22.61 9.17 -5.42
C ASP A 256 23.89 8.34 -5.59
N PRO A 257 25.07 8.98 -5.76
CA PRO A 257 26.34 8.28 -5.74
C PRO A 257 26.57 7.47 -4.44
N ASP A 258 26.03 7.93 -3.31
CA ASP A 258 26.00 7.17 -2.07
C ASP A 258 24.75 6.26 -2.02
N VAL A 259 24.99 4.95 -2.14
CA VAL A 259 23.97 3.89 -2.05
C VAL A 259 23.10 4.02 -0.79
N ARG A 260 23.67 4.48 0.35
CA ARG A 260 22.92 4.63 1.60
C ARG A 260 21.96 5.81 1.53
N ALA A 261 22.43 6.95 1.01
CA ALA A 261 21.60 8.13 0.78
C ALA A 261 20.47 7.82 -0.21
N GLY A 262 20.79 7.14 -1.32
CA GLY A 262 19.82 6.65 -2.31
C GLY A 262 18.75 5.75 -1.68
N ARG A 263 19.17 4.76 -0.86
CA ARG A 263 18.24 3.91 -0.10
C ARG A 263 17.30 4.72 0.78
N ASP A 264 17.82 5.64 1.58
CA ASP A 264 16.99 6.38 2.53
C ASP A 264 16.04 7.36 1.83
N ARG A 265 16.44 7.90 0.68
CA ARG A 265 15.58 8.67 -0.22
C ARG A 265 14.45 7.82 -0.80
N PHE A 266 14.75 6.64 -1.34
CA PHE A 266 13.73 5.74 -1.88
C PHE A 266 12.75 5.25 -0.79
N ARG A 267 13.27 4.96 0.42
CA ARG A 267 12.43 4.62 1.58
C ARG A 267 11.43 5.73 1.94
N ARG A 268 11.88 7.00 1.97
CA ARG A 268 11.01 8.16 2.19
C ARG A 268 9.92 8.24 1.12
N GLN A 269 10.28 8.05 -0.14
CA GLN A 269 9.32 8.01 -1.24
C GLN A 269 8.27 6.91 -1.05
N MET A 270 8.71 5.69 -0.74
CA MET A 270 7.81 4.55 -0.54
C MET A 270 6.86 4.75 0.64
N ARG A 271 7.34 5.28 1.77
CA ARG A 271 6.49 5.66 2.91
C ARG A 271 5.43 6.67 2.50
N ARG A 272 5.84 7.76 1.85
CA ARG A 272 4.91 8.82 1.41
C ARG A 272 3.84 8.25 0.46
N LEU A 273 4.24 7.40 -0.49
CA LEU A 273 3.33 6.79 -1.45
C LEU A 273 2.26 5.92 -0.75
N ILE A 274 2.68 4.99 0.09
CA ILE A 274 1.79 4.00 0.73
C ILE A 274 0.94 4.63 1.84
N MET A 275 1.52 5.53 2.65
CA MET A 275 0.79 6.19 3.74
C MET A 275 -0.25 7.18 3.22
N ARG A 276 0.05 7.94 2.15
CA ARG A 276 -0.95 8.80 1.53
C ARG A 276 -2.12 8.01 0.96
N ALA A 277 -1.83 6.87 0.30
CA ALA A 277 -2.87 5.97 -0.16
C ALA A 277 -3.74 5.49 1.01
N SER A 278 -3.10 5.04 2.12
CA SER A 278 -3.85 4.54 3.28
C SER A 278 -4.67 5.61 4.01
N ALA A 279 -4.17 6.84 4.09
CA ALA A 279 -4.88 7.97 4.68
C ALA A 279 -6.23 8.23 4.00
N VAL A 280 -6.30 8.03 2.68
CA VAL A 280 -7.51 8.21 1.88
C VAL A 280 -8.38 6.96 1.86
N SER A 281 -7.78 5.77 1.75
CA SER A 281 -8.53 4.54 1.46
C SER A 281 -8.97 3.74 2.70
N VAL A 282 -8.32 3.91 3.86
CA VAL A 282 -8.63 3.12 5.06
C VAL A 282 -9.71 3.82 5.89
N VAL A 283 -10.92 3.26 5.80
CA VAL A 283 -12.12 3.78 6.47
C VAL A 283 -12.22 3.24 7.90
N ARG A 284 -12.69 4.09 8.82
CA ARG A 284 -13.01 3.70 10.20
C ARG A 284 -14.08 2.60 10.21
N PRO A 285 -13.93 1.52 11.00
CA PRO A 285 -14.98 0.52 11.19
C PRO A 285 -16.29 1.13 11.73
N ARG A 286 -17.42 0.79 11.11
CA ARG A 286 -18.76 1.26 11.54
C ARG A 286 -19.12 0.85 12.96
N GLU A 287 -18.63 -0.32 13.40
CA GLU A 287 -18.86 -0.84 14.75
C GLU A 287 -18.38 0.14 15.84
N ILE A 288 -17.37 0.96 15.58
CA ILE A 288 -16.92 1.99 16.52
C ILE A 288 -18.05 3.00 16.77
N ASP A 289 -18.69 3.47 15.71
CA ASP A 289 -19.75 4.48 15.82
C ASP A 289 -21.02 3.86 16.40
N GLU A 290 -21.35 2.60 16.07
CA GLU A 290 -22.46 1.85 16.68
C GLU A 290 -22.31 1.70 18.19
N ILE A 291 -21.14 1.26 18.67
CA ILE A 291 -20.88 1.06 20.11
C ILE A 291 -20.97 2.40 20.85
N ARG A 292 -20.41 3.47 20.28
CA ARG A 292 -20.47 4.81 20.88
C ARG A 292 -21.91 5.32 20.98
N ASN A 293 -22.67 5.22 19.89
CA ASN A 293 -24.06 5.66 19.85
C ASN A 293 -24.94 4.87 20.85
N ALA A 294 -24.76 3.55 20.91
CA ALA A 294 -25.46 2.70 21.87
C ALA A 294 -25.12 3.06 23.33
N ALA A 295 -23.84 3.31 23.62
CA ALA A 295 -23.41 3.72 24.95
C ALA A 295 -24.02 5.07 25.37
N THR A 296 -24.00 6.08 24.47
CA THR A 296 -24.63 7.38 24.71
C THR A 296 -26.15 7.23 24.94
N GLN A 297 -26.83 6.40 24.16
CA GLN A 297 -28.26 6.16 24.32
C GLN A 297 -28.61 5.42 25.62
N ALA A 298 -27.78 4.45 26.02
CA ALA A 298 -27.94 3.73 27.28
C ALA A 298 -27.72 4.66 28.49
N GLU A 299 -26.71 5.53 28.41
CA GLU A 299 -26.44 6.53 29.44
C GLU A 299 -27.60 7.51 29.58
N PHE A 300 -28.11 8.03 28.46
CA PHE A 300 -29.29 8.88 28.44
C PHE A 300 -30.51 8.19 29.08
N SER A 301 -30.77 6.94 28.70
CA SER A 301 -31.89 6.16 29.25
C SER A 301 -31.75 5.99 30.77
N ARG A 302 -30.52 5.79 31.26
CA ARG A 302 -30.20 5.71 32.68
C ARG A 302 -30.40 7.05 33.40
N MET A 303 -29.97 8.16 32.81
CA MET A 303 -30.21 9.50 33.36
C MET A 303 -31.72 9.80 33.44
N LYS A 304 -32.45 9.50 32.37
CA LYS A 304 -33.91 9.65 32.30
C LYS A 304 -34.63 8.83 33.38
N ALA A 305 -34.19 7.59 33.63
CA ALA A 305 -34.76 6.74 34.66
C ALA A 305 -34.42 7.21 36.10
N LYS A 306 -33.31 7.95 36.28
CA LYS A 306 -32.91 8.52 37.57
C LYS A 306 -33.53 9.89 37.85
N ALA A 307 -34.04 10.59 36.85
CA ALA A 307 -34.77 11.83 37.03
C ALA A 307 -36.06 11.56 37.80
N LYS A 308 -36.13 12.01 39.05
CA LYS A 308 -37.26 11.75 39.97
C LYS A 308 -38.18 12.95 40.12
N SER A 309 -37.77 14.13 39.66
CA SER A 309 -38.54 15.37 39.77
C SER A 309 -38.70 16.06 38.43
N LEU A 310 -39.75 16.89 38.32
CA LEU A 310 -40.02 17.71 37.14
C LEU A 310 -38.85 18.67 36.83
N ALA A 311 -38.19 19.17 37.88
CA ALA A 311 -36.98 20.00 37.76
C ALA A 311 -35.76 19.22 37.22
N ASP A 312 -35.64 17.92 37.50
CA ASP A 312 -34.58 17.08 36.91
C ASP A 312 -34.86 16.81 35.43
N PHE A 313 -36.13 16.64 35.06
CA PHE A 313 -36.55 16.51 33.66
C PHE A 313 -36.36 17.81 32.88
N GLU A 314 -36.63 18.96 33.49
CA GLU A 314 -36.45 20.28 32.89
C GLU A 314 -34.97 20.58 32.63
N LYS A 315 -34.09 20.34 33.62
CA LYS A 315 -32.63 20.43 33.43
C LYS A 315 -32.10 19.49 32.36
N LEU A 316 -32.64 18.26 32.30
CA LEU A 316 -32.27 17.30 31.26
C LEU A 316 -32.73 17.81 29.89
N ALA A 317 -33.97 18.26 29.76
CA ALA A 317 -34.52 18.80 28.52
C ALA A 317 -33.74 20.03 28.03
N ASP A 318 -33.37 20.95 28.92
CA ASP A 318 -32.58 22.14 28.59
C ASP A 318 -31.17 21.77 28.11
N SER A 319 -30.53 20.80 28.77
CA SER A 319 -29.22 20.28 28.32
C SER A 319 -29.31 19.69 26.91
N TYR A 320 -30.36 18.92 26.62
CA TYR A 320 -30.55 18.31 25.29
C TYR A 320 -30.97 19.31 24.22
N ALA A 321 -31.75 20.33 24.58
CA ALA A 321 -32.09 21.41 23.68
C ALA A 321 -30.81 22.14 23.24
N LYS A 322 -29.94 22.45 24.22
CA LYS A 322 -28.64 23.07 23.96
C LYS A 322 -27.74 22.19 23.08
N ASP A 323 -27.59 20.91 23.41
CA ASP A 323 -26.77 19.98 22.62
C ASP A 323 -27.33 19.84 21.18
N ASN A 324 -28.65 19.79 21.01
CA ASN A 324 -29.28 19.73 19.69
C ASN A 324 -29.07 21.02 18.88
N ASP A 325 -29.13 22.18 19.51
CA ASP A 325 -28.90 23.46 18.84
C ASP A 325 -27.42 23.60 18.43
N GLU A 326 -26.50 23.14 19.27
CA GLU A 326 -25.07 23.06 18.94
C GLU A 326 -24.82 22.09 17.78
N LEU A 327 -25.39 20.87 17.81
CA LEU A 327 -25.27 19.88 16.74
C LEU A 327 -25.88 20.37 15.42
N ARG A 328 -27.03 21.05 15.46
CA ARG A 328 -27.64 21.66 14.27
C ARG A 328 -26.74 22.74 13.68
N SER A 329 -26.16 23.58 14.52
CA SER A 329 -25.23 24.62 14.10
C SER A 329 -23.96 24.03 13.48
N GLU A 330 -23.42 22.95 14.06
CA GLU A 330 -22.28 22.24 13.49
C GLU A 330 -22.62 21.55 12.15
N LEU A 331 -23.82 20.98 12.03
CA LEU A 331 -24.27 20.31 10.82
C LEU A 331 -24.39 21.30 9.65
N VAL A 332 -25.01 22.46 9.88
CA VAL A 332 -25.07 23.56 8.89
C VAL A 332 -23.66 23.98 8.47
N ARG A 333 -22.76 24.22 9.45
CA ARG A 333 -21.36 24.59 9.15
C ARG A 333 -20.64 23.52 8.32
N LYS A 334 -20.90 22.23 8.58
CA LYS A 334 -20.30 21.12 7.85
C LYS A 334 -20.87 20.98 6.44
N GLU A 335 -22.17 21.20 6.26
CA GLU A 335 -22.81 21.21 4.94
C GLU A 335 -22.27 22.36 4.07
N GLU A 336 -22.10 23.56 4.64
CA GLU A 336 -21.45 24.69 3.98
C GLU A 336 -20.01 24.37 3.57
N GLU A 337 -19.23 23.74 4.46
CA GLU A 337 -17.85 23.31 4.19
C GLU A 337 -17.80 22.27 3.06
N ILE A 338 -18.71 21.29 3.05
CA ILE A 338 -18.81 20.28 1.98
C ILE A 338 -19.15 20.94 0.64
N SER A 339 -20.14 21.84 0.62
CA SER A 339 -20.55 22.56 -0.58
C SER A 339 -19.39 23.41 -1.15
N HIS A 340 -18.65 24.09 -0.28
CA HIS A 340 -17.46 24.85 -0.67
C HIS A 340 -16.37 23.93 -1.26
N LEU A 341 -16.06 22.81 -0.59
CA LEU A 341 -15.05 21.85 -1.06
C LEU A 341 -15.43 21.18 -2.38
N GLN A 342 -16.72 20.84 -2.58
CA GLN A 342 -17.22 20.29 -3.83
C GLN A 342 -17.08 21.27 -5.00
N SER A 343 -17.42 22.54 -4.77
CA SER A 343 -17.25 23.60 -5.77
C SER A 343 -15.78 23.75 -6.18
N ARG A 344 -14.88 23.68 -5.19
CA ARG A 344 -13.44 23.80 -5.40
C ARG A 344 -12.82 22.58 -6.07
N LEU A 345 -13.34 21.37 -5.80
CA LEU A 345 -12.97 20.16 -6.53
C LEU A 345 -13.37 20.26 -8.01
N ALA A 346 -14.60 20.67 -8.30
CA ALA A 346 -15.07 20.85 -9.68
C ALA A 346 -14.19 21.85 -10.45
N GLN A 347 -13.80 22.96 -9.80
CA GLN A 347 -12.88 23.93 -10.38
C GLN A 347 -11.50 23.30 -10.69
N LEU A 348 -10.89 22.63 -9.70
CA LEU A 348 -9.57 22.01 -9.87
C LEU A 348 -9.57 20.88 -10.90
N GLU A 349 -10.65 20.11 -11.00
CA GLU A 349 -10.80 19.07 -12.03
C GLU A 349 -10.90 19.69 -13.43
N SER A 350 -11.62 20.79 -13.58
CA SER A 350 -11.67 21.57 -14.83
C SER A 350 -10.28 22.10 -15.21
N GLU A 351 -9.57 22.70 -14.26
CA GLU A 351 -8.20 23.19 -14.47
C GLU A 351 -7.22 22.07 -14.82
N ASN A 352 -7.32 20.91 -14.16
CA ASN A 352 -6.46 19.76 -14.43
C ASN A 352 -6.76 19.15 -15.81
N THR A 353 -8.03 19.10 -16.20
CA THR A 353 -8.45 18.64 -17.54
C THR A 353 -7.91 19.58 -18.62
N SER A 354 -7.99 20.89 -18.39
CA SER A 354 -7.40 21.91 -19.27
C SER A 354 -5.88 21.79 -19.36
N LEU A 355 -5.18 21.65 -18.23
CA LEU A 355 -3.73 21.45 -18.19
C LEU A 355 -3.28 20.17 -18.88
N LYS A 356 -4.01 19.06 -18.71
CA LYS A 356 -3.75 17.81 -19.42
C LYS A 356 -3.93 17.97 -20.93
N PHE A 357 -4.95 18.70 -21.36
CA PHE A 357 -5.16 19.02 -22.78
C PHE A 357 -3.99 19.84 -23.34
N HIS A 358 -3.52 20.86 -22.60
CA HIS A 358 -2.35 21.65 -22.97
C HIS A 358 -1.05 20.83 -23.02
N LEU A 359 -0.85 19.89 -22.08
CA LEU A 359 0.30 18.99 -22.07
C LEU A 359 0.27 17.95 -23.22
N HIS A 360 -0.91 17.58 -23.73
CA HIS A 360 -1.03 16.70 -24.90
C HIS A 360 -0.75 17.42 -26.23
N GLN A 361 -0.86 18.76 -26.26
CA GLN A 361 -0.57 19.56 -27.46
C GLN A 361 0.83 20.19 -27.47
N GLY A 362 1.47 20.35 -26.30
CA GLY A 362 2.86 20.79 -26.20
C GLY A 362 3.83 19.62 -26.33
N LYS A 363 4.79 19.68 -27.27
CA LYS A 363 6.03 18.88 -27.16
C LYS A 363 6.63 19.11 -25.76
N PRO A 364 7.19 18.09 -25.10
CA PRO A 364 7.65 18.21 -23.72
C PRO A 364 8.90 19.08 -23.70
N ASP A 365 8.72 20.38 -23.48
CA ASP A 365 9.82 21.27 -23.15
C ASP A 365 10.03 21.25 -21.65
N ALA A 366 11.29 21.05 -21.29
CA ALA A 366 11.74 20.78 -19.94
C ALA A 366 11.58 22.03 -19.07
N GLY A 367 10.91 21.84 -17.93
CA GLY A 367 11.19 22.66 -16.76
C GLY A 367 9.98 23.34 -16.17
N TYR A 368 9.23 22.62 -15.35
CA TYR A 368 8.59 23.19 -14.15
C TYR A 368 8.34 22.07 -13.13
N ASP A 369 9.41 21.57 -12.51
CA ASP A 369 9.31 20.96 -11.18
C ASP A 369 10.63 21.14 -10.41
N LYS A 370 10.75 22.25 -9.68
CA LYS A 370 11.82 22.44 -8.69
C LYS A 370 11.41 21.97 -7.28
N GLY A 371 10.38 21.12 -7.16
CA GLY A 371 10.10 20.28 -5.99
C GLY A 371 10.44 18.79 -6.22
N GLY A 372 10.67 18.38 -7.47
CA GLY A 372 10.86 16.99 -7.91
C GLY A 372 12.26 16.38 -7.74
N LYS A 373 13.27 17.14 -7.30
CA LYS A 373 14.65 16.64 -7.16
C LYS A 373 14.84 15.51 -6.13
N ASP A 374 13.81 15.20 -5.34
CA ASP A 374 13.84 14.24 -4.23
C ASP A 374 13.11 12.92 -4.48
N ASN A 375 12.38 12.74 -5.59
CA ASN A 375 11.71 11.47 -5.91
C ASN A 375 12.31 10.79 -7.14
N VAL A 376 12.18 9.48 -7.22
CA VAL A 376 12.54 8.65 -8.37
C VAL A 376 11.30 8.38 -9.17
N GLU A 377 11.26 8.86 -10.40
CA GLU A 377 10.18 8.48 -11.29
C GLU A 377 10.21 6.96 -11.52
N PRO A 378 9.05 6.29 -11.43
CA PRO A 378 8.92 4.91 -11.88
C PRO A 378 9.37 4.80 -13.34
N ASP A 379 9.89 3.64 -13.71
CA ASP A 379 10.18 3.36 -15.10
C ASP A 379 8.89 3.33 -15.92
N VAL A 380 8.93 3.98 -17.09
CA VAL A 380 7.85 3.88 -18.08
C VAL A 380 7.91 2.48 -18.65
N VAL A 381 7.07 1.59 -18.12
CA VAL A 381 6.87 0.27 -18.70
C VAL A 381 6.10 0.47 -20.00
N GLN A 382 6.80 0.40 -21.13
CA GLN A 382 6.15 0.32 -22.43
C GLN A 382 5.42 -1.03 -22.48
N ASP A 383 4.12 -0.98 -22.79
CA ASP A 383 3.34 -2.18 -23.11
C ASP A 383 3.82 -2.65 -24.49
N ASP A 384 5.01 -3.25 -24.54
CA ASP A 384 5.53 -3.92 -25.75
C ASP A 384 4.69 -5.17 -26.10
N ASP A 385 3.77 -5.55 -25.20
CA ASP A 385 2.66 -6.48 -25.42
C ASP A 385 1.46 -5.78 -26.11
N ALA A 386 1.64 -4.60 -26.72
CA ALA A 386 0.80 -4.22 -27.84
C ALA A 386 0.90 -5.36 -28.84
N ALA A 387 -0.16 -6.18 -28.90
CA ALA A 387 -0.26 -7.40 -29.68
C ALA A 387 0.55 -7.24 -30.96
N THR A 388 1.74 -7.85 -31.00
CA THR A 388 2.52 -7.87 -32.23
C THR A 388 1.58 -8.50 -33.23
N GLU A 389 1.18 -7.76 -34.27
CA GLU A 389 0.20 -8.24 -35.23
C GLU A 389 0.60 -9.67 -35.63
N PRO A 390 -0.36 -10.60 -35.74
CA PRO A 390 -0.02 -11.96 -36.13
C PRO A 390 0.79 -11.92 -37.43
N PRO A 391 1.80 -12.78 -37.57
CA PRO A 391 2.72 -12.71 -38.69
C PRO A 391 1.97 -12.85 -40.01
N GLN A 392 2.25 -11.93 -40.93
CA GLN A 392 1.68 -11.98 -42.27
C GLN A 392 2.34 -13.09 -43.09
N SER A 393 1.61 -13.67 -44.04
CA SER A 393 2.15 -14.71 -44.93
C SER A 393 3.38 -14.20 -45.69
N GLY A 394 4.52 -14.88 -45.55
CA GLY A 394 5.80 -14.51 -46.16
C GLY A 394 6.68 -13.60 -45.29
N GLU A 395 6.18 -13.10 -44.17
CA GLU A 395 6.93 -12.26 -43.23
C GLU A 395 8.11 -13.03 -42.62
N ILE A 396 9.24 -12.34 -42.44
CA ILE A 396 10.41 -12.89 -41.75
C ILE A 396 10.51 -12.23 -40.39
N ARG A 397 10.49 -13.06 -39.34
CA ARG A 397 10.67 -12.64 -37.95
C ARG A 397 11.88 -13.31 -37.33
N PHE A 398 12.43 -12.64 -36.32
CA PHE A 398 13.60 -13.09 -35.59
C PHE A 398 13.27 -13.29 -34.11
N TYR A 399 13.73 -14.41 -33.55
CA TYR A 399 13.45 -14.79 -32.17
C TYR A 399 14.73 -15.21 -31.44
N LYS A 400 14.90 -14.72 -30.23
CA LYS A 400 16.00 -15.15 -29.36
C LYS A 400 15.47 -16.06 -28.27
N LYS A 401 16.14 -17.19 -28.06
CA LYS A 401 15.92 -18.01 -26.88
C LYS A 401 16.45 -17.28 -25.65
N ILE A 402 15.59 -17.05 -24.66
CA ILE A 402 15.96 -16.46 -23.38
C ILE A 402 16.29 -17.51 -22.33
N TYR A 403 15.50 -18.59 -22.23
CA TYR A 403 15.79 -19.74 -21.37
C TYR A 403 15.08 -21.01 -21.87
N SER A 404 15.38 -22.15 -21.25
CA SER A 404 14.74 -23.44 -21.55
C SER A 404 13.76 -23.81 -20.44
N ALA A 405 12.50 -24.08 -20.79
CA ALA A 405 11.50 -24.64 -19.89
C ALA A 405 11.34 -26.17 -20.13
N PRO A 406 10.68 -26.91 -19.22
CA PRO A 406 10.27 -28.28 -19.50
C PRO A 406 9.38 -28.33 -20.76
N GLY A 407 9.83 -29.05 -21.79
CA GLY A 407 9.07 -29.28 -23.02
C GLY A 407 9.10 -28.19 -24.10
N ARG A 408 9.63 -26.98 -23.83
CA ARG A 408 9.79 -25.90 -24.84
C ARG A 408 10.90 -24.92 -24.49
N ASP A 409 11.40 -24.19 -25.48
CA ASP A 409 12.22 -23.01 -25.25
C ASP A 409 11.32 -21.79 -25.09
N VAL A 410 11.73 -20.82 -24.27
CA VAL A 410 11.02 -19.54 -24.16
C VAL A 410 11.73 -18.52 -25.03
N MET A 411 10.95 -17.87 -25.88
CA MET A 411 11.42 -17.08 -27.02
C MET A 411 10.91 -15.65 -26.88
N VAL A 412 11.66 -14.69 -27.38
CA VAL A 412 11.25 -13.28 -27.49
C VAL A 412 11.52 -12.76 -28.89
N HIS A 413 10.72 -11.81 -29.36
CA HIS A 413 11.00 -11.05 -30.57
C HIS A 413 12.27 -10.23 -30.41
N ILE A 414 13.07 -10.17 -31.46
CA ILE A 414 14.25 -9.32 -31.55
C ILE A 414 14.44 -8.89 -33.01
N GLY A 415 15.30 -7.91 -33.25
CA GLY A 415 15.75 -7.57 -34.60
C GLY A 415 16.68 -8.66 -35.18
N ASP A 416 16.98 -8.53 -36.49
CA ASP A 416 17.99 -9.36 -37.13
C ASP A 416 19.33 -9.24 -36.39
N CYS A 417 20.01 -10.37 -36.21
CA CYS A 417 21.34 -10.40 -35.63
C CYS A 417 22.45 -10.02 -36.63
N ASN A 418 22.10 -9.64 -37.87
CA ASN A 418 23.01 -9.22 -38.94
C ASN A 418 24.12 -10.23 -39.28
N HIS A 419 23.86 -11.50 -38.99
CA HIS A 419 24.76 -12.59 -39.35
C HIS A 419 24.22 -13.32 -40.58
N ASN A 420 25.12 -13.74 -41.46
CA ASN A 420 24.76 -14.49 -42.67
C ASN A 420 24.86 -16.02 -42.50
N ALA A 421 24.96 -16.51 -41.26
CA ALA A 421 25.20 -17.92 -40.95
C ALA A 421 23.93 -18.64 -40.47
N TRP A 422 22.89 -18.66 -41.32
CA TRP A 422 21.60 -19.28 -41.02
C TRP A 422 21.59 -20.75 -41.47
N GLN A 423 21.30 -21.66 -40.53
CA GLN A 423 21.27 -23.10 -40.77
C GLN A 423 19.87 -23.68 -40.51
N SER A 424 19.48 -24.66 -41.32
CA SER A 424 18.22 -25.38 -41.13
C SER A 424 18.16 -26.03 -39.74
N ALA A 425 17.00 -25.94 -39.09
CA ALA A 425 16.82 -26.42 -37.72
C ALA A 425 15.75 -27.53 -37.63
N ALA A 426 15.93 -28.59 -38.43
CA ALA A 426 14.99 -29.71 -38.50
C ALA A 426 14.74 -30.38 -37.14
N LYS A 427 15.76 -30.49 -36.28
CA LYS A 427 15.72 -31.19 -34.98
C LYS A 427 15.44 -30.29 -33.75
N ALA A 428 15.00 -29.05 -33.96
CA ALA A 428 14.84 -28.05 -32.90
C ALA A 428 13.44 -28.01 -32.27
N ASP A 429 12.97 -29.13 -31.73
CA ASP A 429 11.56 -29.27 -31.32
C ASP A 429 11.16 -28.35 -30.16
N LYS A 430 12.07 -28.07 -29.23
CA LYS A 430 11.80 -27.13 -28.13
C LYS A 430 11.66 -25.70 -28.62
N ALA A 431 12.49 -25.26 -29.57
CA ALA A 431 12.40 -23.92 -30.16
C ALA A 431 11.13 -23.75 -30.98
N LYS A 432 10.76 -24.75 -31.79
CA LYS A 432 9.49 -24.75 -32.53
C LYS A 432 8.28 -24.62 -31.61
N LYS A 433 8.23 -25.40 -30.52
CA LYS A 433 7.17 -25.30 -29.50
C LYS A 433 7.17 -23.93 -28.80
N GLY A 434 8.35 -23.36 -28.58
CA GLY A 434 8.51 -22.00 -28.04
C GLY A 434 7.92 -20.93 -28.93
N ILE A 435 8.27 -20.94 -30.22
CA ILE A 435 7.76 -20.00 -31.23
C ILE A 435 6.26 -20.20 -31.43
N ALA A 436 5.79 -21.44 -31.53
CA ALA A 436 4.36 -21.73 -31.69
C ALA A 436 3.52 -21.21 -30.52
N LYS A 437 4.05 -21.30 -29.30
CA LYS A 437 3.38 -20.72 -28.14
C LYS A 437 3.41 -19.19 -28.15
N LEU A 438 4.55 -18.60 -28.50
CA LEU A 438 4.70 -17.14 -28.53
C LEU A 438 3.73 -16.50 -29.53
N GLU A 439 3.56 -17.13 -30.70
CA GLU A 439 2.80 -16.58 -31.83
C GLU A 439 1.37 -17.13 -31.91
N GLY A 440 1.05 -18.15 -31.11
CA GLY A 440 -0.25 -18.82 -31.10
C GLY A 440 -0.54 -19.68 -32.35
N ARG A 441 0.43 -19.87 -33.25
CA ARG A 441 0.32 -20.62 -34.51
C ARG A 441 1.63 -21.27 -34.92
N ASN A 442 1.60 -22.27 -35.79
CA ASN A 442 2.77 -23.11 -36.15
C ASN A 442 2.96 -23.37 -37.65
N ASP A 443 2.32 -22.59 -38.49
CA ASP A 443 2.26 -22.72 -39.94
C ASP A 443 3.35 -21.93 -40.67
N TRP A 444 4.56 -21.91 -40.10
CA TRP A 444 5.71 -21.26 -40.74
C TRP A 444 6.23 -22.05 -41.94
N ARG A 445 6.64 -21.35 -42.99
CA ARG A 445 7.32 -21.94 -44.15
C ARG A 445 8.73 -22.47 -43.84
N SER A 446 9.51 -21.77 -43.01
CA SER A 446 10.86 -22.23 -42.67
C SER A 446 11.37 -21.67 -41.35
N ILE A 447 12.13 -22.49 -40.62
CA ILE A 447 12.83 -22.11 -39.38
C ILE A 447 14.33 -22.39 -39.50
N GLN A 448 15.13 -21.36 -39.22
CA GLN A 448 16.59 -21.42 -39.26
C GLN A 448 17.18 -20.92 -37.94
N HIS A 449 18.35 -21.43 -37.56
CA HIS A 449 19.10 -20.92 -36.42
C HIS A 449 20.42 -20.28 -36.88
N CYS A 450 20.91 -19.29 -36.16
CA CYS A 450 22.18 -18.64 -36.45
C CYS A 450 23.33 -19.40 -35.77
N ALA A 451 24.30 -19.86 -36.56
CA ALA A 451 25.47 -20.60 -36.06
C ALA A 451 26.52 -19.69 -35.38
N LYS A 452 26.42 -18.37 -35.54
CA LYS A 452 27.40 -17.38 -35.01
C LYS A 452 26.96 -16.68 -33.72
N CYS A 453 25.67 -16.74 -33.36
CA CYS A 453 25.18 -16.08 -32.16
C CYS A 453 25.57 -16.86 -30.90
N THR A 454 26.23 -16.20 -29.95
CA THR A 454 26.51 -16.71 -28.61
C THR A 454 25.43 -16.25 -27.62
N GLY A 455 25.14 -17.06 -26.59
CA GLY A 455 24.21 -16.67 -25.51
C GLY A 455 22.73 -16.96 -25.76
N GLY A 456 22.40 -18.17 -26.23
CA GLY A 456 21.03 -18.62 -26.48
C GLY A 456 20.68 -18.58 -27.95
N GLY A 457 20.24 -19.72 -28.50
CA GLY A 457 20.01 -19.91 -29.94
C GLY A 457 19.15 -18.78 -30.52
N MET A 458 19.63 -18.21 -31.62
CA MET A 458 18.98 -17.14 -32.35
C MET A 458 18.30 -17.72 -33.59
N TRP A 459 17.05 -17.36 -33.84
CA TRP A 459 16.17 -18.02 -34.80
C TRP A 459 15.59 -17.04 -35.81
N ARG A 460 15.54 -17.45 -37.07
CA ARG A 460 14.88 -16.75 -38.16
C ARG A 460 13.74 -17.62 -38.65
N VAL A 461 12.52 -17.11 -38.61
CA VAL A 461 11.32 -17.81 -39.07
C VAL A 461 10.74 -17.02 -40.22
N ARG A 462 10.48 -17.71 -41.33
CA ARG A 462 9.64 -17.19 -42.40
C ARG A 462 8.28 -17.84 -42.23
N TRP A 463 7.26 -17.01 -42.05
CA TRP A 463 5.87 -17.43 -41.93
C TRP A 463 5.33 -17.86 -43.27
#